data_AF-A0A9E4HXW9-F1
#
_entry.id   AF-A0A9E4HXW9-F1
#
_cell.length_a   1.000
_cell.length_b   1.000
_cell.length_c   1.000
_cell.angle_alpha   90.00
_cell.angle_beta   90.00
_cell.angle_gamma   90.00
#
_symmetry.space_group_name_H-M   'P 1'
#
loop_
_entity.id
_entity.type
_entity.pdbx_description
1 polymer ?
#
loop_
_entity_poly.entity_id
_entity_poly.type
_entity_poly.pdbx_seq_one_letter_code
_entity_poly.pdbx_strand_id
1 'polypeptide(L)'
;MACVQHHVAAKRYLCATDADYYAALSEASKHSLRLQGGPMTADEVEEFAQTPHLERILMVRRCDDGGKVAGGDTPSLDHYLGIMEGVLRDYHN
;
A
#
# COMPACT_ATOMS: atom_id res chain seq x y z
N MET A 1 -7.14 -0.68 10.80
CA MET A 1 -6.82 0.63 10.17
C MET A 1 -5.37 0.81 9.71
N ALA A 2 -4.42 -0.03 10.15
CA ALA A 2 -3.01 0.10 9.79
C ALA A 2 -2.72 0.17 8.26
N CYS A 3 -3.44 -0.60 7.43
CA CYS A 3 -3.16 -0.67 5.98
C CYS A 3 -3.46 0.65 5.24
N VAL A 4 -4.52 1.37 5.62
CA VAL A 4 -4.83 2.68 5.02
C VAL A 4 -3.88 3.75 5.56
N GLN A 5 -3.61 3.74 6.87
CA GLN A 5 -2.75 4.71 7.52
C GLN A 5 -1.30 4.66 6.99
N HIS A 6 -0.75 3.46 6.79
CA HIS A 6 0.65 3.28 6.44
C HIS A 6 0.91 3.15 4.93
N HIS A 7 -0.07 3.33 4.05
CA HIS A 7 0.12 3.11 2.61
C HIS A 7 1.19 4.03 1.97
N VAL A 8 1.38 5.25 2.48
CA VAL A 8 2.46 6.15 2.02
C VAL A 8 3.82 5.67 2.53
N ALA A 9 3.91 5.33 3.81
CA ALA A 9 5.14 4.80 4.41
C ALA A 9 5.58 3.49 3.73
N ALA A 10 4.63 2.61 3.42
CA ALA A 10 4.85 1.38 2.67
C ALA A 10 5.44 1.64 1.28
N LYS A 11 5.03 2.71 0.59
CA LYS A 11 5.65 3.11 -0.69
C LYS A 11 7.12 3.46 -0.49
N ARG A 12 7.43 4.30 0.50
CA ARG A 12 8.82 4.70 0.81
C ARG A 12 9.68 3.51 1.22
N TYR A 13 9.11 2.58 1.99
CA TYR A 13 9.76 1.34 2.41
C TYR A 13 10.10 0.43 1.23
N LEU A 14 9.12 0.12 0.36
CA LEU A 14 9.35 -0.73 -0.81
C LEU A 14 10.36 -0.10 -1.77
N CYS A 15 10.34 1.22 -1.94
CA CYS A 15 11.35 1.91 -2.75
C CYS A 15 12.77 1.83 -2.18
N ALA A 16 12.92 1.66 -0.86
CA ALA A 16 14.20 1.55 -0.20
C ALA A 16 14.72 0.10 -0.15
N THR A 17 13.82 -0.88 -0.11
CA THR A 17 14.14 -2.30 0.12
C THR A 17 14.07 -3.16 -1.14
N ASP A 18 13.40 -2.69 -2.19
CA ASP A 18 13.19 -3.40 -3.44
C ASP A 18 13.50 -2.46 -4.63
N ALA A 19 14.68 -2.67 -5.23
CA ALA A 19 15.15 -1.86 -6.35
C ALA A 19 14.28 -2.01 -7.61
N ASP A 20 13.72 -3.20 -7.82
CA ASP A 20 12.83 -3.49 -8.94
C ASP A 20 11.49 -2.79 -8.76
N TYR A 21 11.00 -2.71 -7.51
CA TYR A 21 9.80 -1.94 -7.19
C TYR A 21 9.95 -0.46 -7.51
N TYR A 22 11.07 0.17 -7.15
CA TYR A 22 11.33 1.57 -7.51
C TYR A 22 11.35 1.78 -9.03
N ALA A 23 11.98 0.86 -9.77
CA ALA A 23 12.04 0.89 -11.23
C ALA A 23 10.64 0.77 -11.87
N ALA A 24 9.76 -0.06 -11.30
CA ALA A 24 8.41 -0.30 -11.79
C ALA A 24 7.42 0.85 -11.52
N LEU A 25 7.76 1.82 -10.66
CA LEU A 25 6.87 2.96 -10.39
C LEU A 25 6.69 3.85 -11.64
N SER A 26 5.45 4.32 -11.83
CA SER A 26 5.18 5.36 -12.83
C SER A 26 5.88 6.67 -12.48
N GLU A 27 6.11 7.53 -13.48
CA GLU A 27 6.76 8.83 -13.26
C GLU A 27 5.97 9.73 -12.30
N ALA A 28 4.64 9.65 -12.30
CA ALA A 28 3.79 10.33 -11.32
C ALA A 28 3.99 9.78 -9.90
N SER A 29 4.13 8.46 -9.74
CA SER A 29 4.43 7.83 -8.44
C SER A 29 5.82 8.22 -7.93
N LYS A 30 6.83 8.31 -8.80
CA LYS A 30 8.19 8.77 -8.44
C LYS A 30 8.20 10.26 -8.07
N HIS A 31 7.43 11.10 -8.77
CA HIS A 31 7.30 12.51 -8.43
C HIS A 31 6.67 12.70 -7.05
N SER A 32 5.52 12.05 -6.79
CA SER A 32 4.89 12.10 -5.47
C SER A 32 5.75 11.51 -4.36
N LEU A 33 6.56 10.48 -4.63
CA LEU A 33 7.50 9.91 -3.67
C LEU A 33 8.54 10.95 -3.22
N ARG A 34 9.09 11.76 -4.14
CA ARG A 34 10.02 12.83 -3.78
C ARG A 34 9.39 13.87 -2.84
N LEU A 35 8.14 14.24 -3.09
CA LEU A 35 7.37 15.14 -2.22
C LEU A 35 7.06 14.54 -0.84
N GLN A 36 7.08 13.21 -0.74
CA GLN A 36 6.79 12.46 0.49
C GLN A 36 8.06 12.10 1.28
N GLY A 37 9.22 12.65 0.93
CA GLY A 37 10.49 12.40 1.62
C GLY A 37 11.37 11.31 1.00
N GLY A 38 11.04 10.81 -0.20
CA GLY A 38 11.85 9.84 -0.92
C GLY A 38 11.79 8.42 -0.32
N PRO A 39 12.63 7.49 -0.83
CA PRO A 39 12.85 6.19 -0.19
C PRO A 39 13.26 6.37 1.28
N MET A 40 12.88 5.41 2.12
CA MET A 40 13.30 5.39 3.53
C MET A 40 14.83 5.25 3.67
N THR A 41 15.38 5.82 4.74
CA THR A 41 16.75 5.53 5.20
C THR A 41 16.84 4.12 5.80
N ALA A 42 18.06 3.63 6.06
CA ALA A 42 18.25 2.33 6.72
C ALA A 42 17.55 2.26 8.08
N ASP A 43 17.65 3.33 8.89
CA ASP A 43 17.03 3.42 10.21
C ASP A 43 15.49 3.43 10.10
N GLU A 44 14.93 4.20 9.15
CA GLU A 44 13.49 4.22 8.90
C GLU A 44 12.97 2.85 8.41
N VAL A 45 13.78 2.12 7.62
CA VAL A 45 13.46 0.76 7.18
C VAL A 45 13.41 -0.20 8.36
N GLU A 46 14.40 -0.13 9.26
CA GLU A 46 14.45 -0.99 10.44
C GLU A 46 13.26 -0.72 11.37
N GLU A 47 12.94 0.55 11.62
CA GLU A 47 11.77 0.93 12.42
C GLU A 47 10.47 0.46 11.78
N PHE A 48 10.29 0.72 10.47
CA PHE A 48 9.05 0.36 9.78
C PHE A 48 8.87 -1.15 9.65
N ALA A 49 9.96 -1.92 9.57
CA ALA A 49 9.92 -3.38 9.54
C ALA A 49 9.31 -3.99 10.82
N GLN A 50 9.34 -3.27 11.94
CA GLN A 50 8.71 -3.71 13.20
C GLN A 50 7.20 -3.42 13.26
N THR A 51 6.62 -2.81 12.23
CA THR A 51 5.19 -2.46 12.22
C THR A 51 4.32 -3.71 12.23
N PRO A 52 3.36 -3.83 13.17
CA PRO A 52 2.41 -4.93 13.15
C PRO A 52 1.65 -5.01 11.82
N HIS A 53 1.51 -6.23 11.30
CA HIS A 53 0.86 -6.50 10.02
C HIS A 53 1.56 -5.90 8.79
N LEU A 54 2.88 -5.67 8.85
CA LEU A 54 3.70 -5.19 7.74
C LEU A 54 3.31 -5.83 6.39
N GLU A 55 3.28 -7.15 6.30
CA GLU A 55 2.93 -7.86 5.06
C GLU A 55 1.57 -7.46 4.48
N ARG A 56 0.56 -7.27 5.33
CA ARG A 56 -0.78 -6.83 4.87
C ARG A 56 -0.75 -5.39 4.37
N ILE A 57 0.03 -4.53 5.02
CA ILE A 57 0.25 -3.14 4.60
C ILE A 57 0.95 -3.11 3.23
N LEU A 58 2.01 -3.90 3.06
CA LEU A 58 2.74 -4.02 1.80
C LEU A 58 1.87 -4.60 0.68
N MET A 59 1.02 -5.58 0.99
CA MET A 59 0.08 -6.15 0.02
C MET A 59 -0.90 -5.09 -0.50
N VAL A 60 -1.51 -4.28 0.38
CA VAL A 60 -2.40 -3.19 -0.03
C VAL A 60 -1.66 -2.17 -0.90
N ARG A 61 -0.41 -1.86 -0.58
CA ARG A 61 0.43 -0.97 -1.40
C ARG A 61 0.70 -1.54 -2.80
N ARG A 62 0.99 -2.83 -2.92
CA ARG A 62 1.18 -3.49 -4.23
C ARG A 62 -0.13 -3.47 -5.03
N CYS A 63 -1.28 -3.68 -4.40
CA CYS A 63 -2.59 -3.55 -5.04
C CYS A 63 -2.87 -2.10 -5.52
N ASP A 64 -2.54 -1.08 -4.72
CA ASP A 64 -2.69 0.34 -5.09
C ASP A 64 -1.92 0.69 -6.37
N ASP A 65 -0.71 0.17 -6.54
CA ASP A 65 0.06 0.38 -7.77
C ASP A 65 -0.43 -0.46 -8.95
N GLY A 66 -0.91 -1.68 -8.71
CA GLY A 66 -1.47 -2.56 -9.74
C GLY A 66 -2.85 -2.15 -10.25
N GLY A 67 -3.64 -1.40 -9.47
CA GLY A 67 -5.02 -1.00 -9.79
C GLY A 67 -5.18 0.06 -10.89
N LYS A 68 -4.16 0.28 -11.72
CA LYS A 68 -4.10 1.36 -12.73
C LYS A 68 -4.34 0.84 -14.16
N VAL A 69 -4.91 -0.36 -14.30
CA VAL A 69 -5.21 -0.99 -15.60
C VAL A 69 -6.58 -0.50 -16.10
N ALA A 70 -6.58 0.34 -17.13
CA ALA A 70 -7.82 0.80 -17.77
C ALA A 70 -8.59 -0.38 -18.38
N GLY A 71 -9.89 -0.47 -18.10
CA GLY A 71 -10.74 -1.57 -18.58
C GLY A 71 -10.50 -2.91 -17.87
N GLY A 72 -9.81 -2.92 -16.72
CA GLY A 72 -9.68 -4.12 -15.91
C GLY A 72 -11.04 -4.65 -15.46
N ASP A 73 -11.21 -5.97 -15.51
CA ASP A 73 -12.42 -6.64 -15.03
C ASP A 73 -12.40 -6.67 -13.50
N THR A 74 -13.37 -6.00 -12.88
CA THR A 74 -13.50 -5.92 -11.42
C THR A 74 -14.96 -6.12 -11.03
N PRO A 75 -15.25 -6.83 -9.93
CA PRO A 75 -16.58 -6.86 -9.35
C PRO A 75 -17.19 -5.46 -9.15
N SER A 76 -18.51 -5.39 -9.12
CA SER A 76 -19.22 -4.14 -8.81
C SER A 76 -18.98 -3.71 -7.37
N LEU A 77 -19.30 -2.45 -7.06
CA LEU A 77 -19.23 -1.93 -5.70
C LEU A 77 -20.03 -2.78 -4.69
N ASP A 78 -21.20 -3.27 -5.08
CA ASP A 78 -22.08 -4.07 -4.22
C ASP A 78 -21.41 -5.34 -3.70
N HIS A 79 -20.55 -5.97 -4.51
CA HIS A 79 -19.76 -7.12 -4.08
C HIS A 79 -18.86 -6.76 -2.89
N TYR A 80 -18.20 -5.61 -2.95
CA TYR A 80 -17.31 -5.14 -1.89
C TYR A 80 -18.09 -4.61 -0.68
N LEU A 81 -19.27 -4.02 -0.86
CA LEU A 81 -20.13 -3.60 0.25
C LEU A 81 -20.53 -4.79 1.13
N GLY A 82 -20.90 -5.93 0.54
CA GLY A 82 -21.19 -7.15 1.30
C GLY A 82 -19.99 -7.67 2.12
N ILE A 83 -18.77 -7.53 1.59
CA ILE A 83 -17.54 -7.86 2.34
C ILE A 83 -17.35 -6.86 3.50
N MET A 84 -17.54 -5.56 3.24
CA MET A 84 -17.40 -4.52 4.26
C MET A 84 -18.37 -4.70 5.42
N GLU A 85 -19.61 -5.11 5.15
CA GLU A 85 -20.59 -5.44 6.20
C GLU A 85 -20.10 -6.57 7.12
N GLY A 86 -19.48 -7.61 6.55
CA GLY A 86 -18.87 -8.69 7.33
C GLY A 86 -17.74 -8.18 8.22
N VAL A 87 -16.81 -7.40 7.67
CA VAL A 87 -15.71 -6.79 8.43
C VAL A 87 -16.22 -5.88 9.55
N LEU A 88 -17.26 -5.09 9.30
CA LEU A 88 -17.86 -4.22 10.31
C LEU A 88 -18.48 -5.02 11.45
N ARG A 89 -19.14 -6.14 11.15
CA ARG A 89 -19.73 -7.03 12.16
C ARG A 89 -18.66 -7.61 13.08
N ASP A 90 -17.56 -8.09 12.50
CA ASP A 90 -16.44 -8.68 13.25
C ASP A 90 -15.67 -7.64 14.07
N TYR A 91 -15.74 -6.35 13.70
CA TYR A 91 -15.10 -5.27 14.44
C TYR A 91 -15.87 -4.82 15.69
N HIS A 92 -17.18 -5.09 15.76
CA HIS A 92 -18.04 -4.70 16.89
C HIS A 92 -18.28 -5.82 17.90
N ASN A 93 -17.72 -7.02 17.68
CA ASN A 93 -17.74 -8.15 18.61
C ASN A 93 -16.37 -8.32 19.27
#